data_AF-A0A1G5GPT7-F1
#
_entry.id   AF-A0A1G5GPT7-F1
#
_cell.length_a   1.000
_cell.length_b   1.000
_cell.length_c   1.000
_cell.angle_alpha   90.00
_cell.angle_beta   90.00
_cell.angle_gamma   90.00
#
_symmetry.space_group_name_H-M   'P 1'
#
loop_
_entity.id
_entity.type
_entity.pdbx_description
1 polymer ?
#
loop_
_entity_poly.entity_id
_entity_poly.type
_entity_poly.pdbx_seq_one_letter_code
_entity_poly.pdbx_strand_id
1 'polypeptide(L)'
;MAETQKLAELTSTQSVSALGLRWAALRGMLNSPLITAEDQRALRDELLVELATLEQDFSTLQSRNPMEISAKVDIAKSALRDKIDASEMWMIDLLDSIQADLQNFNAAVKTGAQQPTRPPVNLSRAHQQRPDESETTESSTSSAA
;
A
#
# COMPACT_ATOMS: atom_id res chain seq x y z
N MET A 1 30.96 13.26 -17.96
CA MET A 1 30.73 13.46 -16.51
C MET A 1 29.26 13.68 -16.14
N ALA A 2 28.27 13.39 -17.00
CA ALA A 2 26.85 13.53 -16.66
C ALA A 2 26.26 12.28 -15.96
N GLU A 3 26.91 11.13 -16.09
CA GLU A 3 26.41 9.84 -15.62
C GLU A 3 26.58 9.68 -14.11
N THR A 4 27.68 10.20 -13.55
CA THR A 4 27.96 10.21 -12.10
C THR A 4 27.00 11.11 -11.33
N GLN A 5 26.57 12.22 -11.94
CA GLN A 5 25.65 13.17 -11.32
C GLN A 5 24.22 12.61 -11.26
N LYS A 6 23.79 11.89 -12.31
CA LYS A 6 22.49 11.21 -12.33
C LYS A 6 22.41 10.08 -11.28
N LEU A 7 23.52 9.39 -11.01
CA LEU A 7 23.62 8.38 -9.96
C LEU A 7 23.54 9.00 -8.54
N ALA A 8 24.10 10.19 -8.36
CA ALA A 8 24.05 10.96 -7.12
C ALA A 8 22.66 11.57 -6.85
N GLU A 9 21.93 12.00 -7.88
CA GLU A 9 20.54 12.47 -7.76
C GLU A 9 19.58 11.33 -7.38
N LEU A 10 19.79 10.13 -7.92
CA LEU A 10 19.07 8.92 -7.50
C LEU A 10 19.37 8.53 -6.04
N THR A 11 20.60 8.78 -5.57
CA THR A 11 20.99 8.61 -4.16
C THR A 11 20.33 9.63 -3.24
N SER A 12 20.08 10.85 -3.73
CA SER A 12 19.48 11.93 -2.93
C SER A 12 17.96 11.79 -2.75
N THR A 13 17.33 10.84 -3.44
CA THR A 13 15.93 10.44 -3.26
C THR A 13 15.83 9.01 -2.75
N GLN A 14 16.53 8.70 -1.65
CA GLN A 14 16.31 7.48 -0.87
C GLN A 14 14.89 7.46 -0.30
N SER A 15 13.97 6.87 -1.06
CA SER A 15 12.62 6.52 -0.60
C SER A 15 12.59 5.06 -0.18
N VAL A 16 11.66 4.71 0.71
CA VAL A 16 11.44 3.31 1.15
C VAL A 16 11.19 2.41 -0.06
N SER A 17 10.43 2.87 -1.05
CA SER A 17 10.17 2.13 -2.29
C SER A 17 11.43 1.91 -3.14
N ALA A 18 12.27 2.94 -3.31
CA ALA A 18 13.52 2.82 -4.06
C ALA A 18 14.50 1.86 -3.37
N LEU A 19 14.63 1.94 -2.04
CA LEU A 19 15.42 0.98 -1.26
C LEU A 19 14.84 -0.44 -1.37
N GLY A 20 13.50 -0.58 -1.36
CA GLY A 20 12.82 -1.87 -1.48
C GLY A 20 13.09 -2.56 -2.82
N LEU A 21 13.06 -1.80 -3.91
CA LEU A 21 13.39 -2.34 -5.24
C LEU A 21 14.85 -2.79 -5.32
N ARG A 22 15.78 -2.01 -4.76
CA ARG A 22 17.21 -2.39 -4.71
C ARG A 22 17.41 -3.64 -3.86
N TRP A 23 16.78 -3.71 -2.69
CA TRP A 23 16.85 -4.88 -1.81
C TRP A 23 16.31 -6.14 -2.50
N ALA A 24 15.16 -6.04 -3.17
CA ALA A 24 14.56 -7.17 -3.90
C ALA A 24 15.46 -7.64 -5.05
N ALA A 25 16.07 -6.72 -5.78
CA ALA A 25 17.02 -7.04 -6.84
C ALA A 25 18.25 -7.77 -6.30
N LEU A 26 18.87 -7.26 -5.22
CA LEU A 26 20.02 -7.90 -4.58
C LEU A 26 19.68 -9.30 -4.05
N ARG A 27 18.50 -9.46 -3.42
CA ARG A 27 18.01 -10.78 -3.01
C ARG A 27 17.82 -11.74 -4.17
N GLY A 28 17.28 -11.26 -5.28
CA GLY A 28 17.16 -12.05 -6.50
C GLY A 28 18.52 -12.48 -7.06
N MET A 29 19.50 -11.58 -7.05
CA MET A 29 20.87 -11.87 -7.48
C MET A 29 21.55 -12.89 -6.56
N LEU A 30 21.40 -12.75 -5.23
CA LEU A 30 21.94 -13.69 -4.24
C LEU A 30 21.30 -15.08 -4.30
N ASN A 31 20.03 -15.16 -4.72
CA ASN A 31 19.34 -16.43 -4.95
C ASN A 31 19.59 -17.02 -6.35
N SER A 32 20.36 -16.33 -7.21
CA SER A 32 20.67 -16.83 -8.55
C SER A 32 21.65 -18.01 -8.47
N PRO A 33 21.40 -19.13 -9.17
CA PRO A 33 22.35 -20.24 -9.22
C PRO A 33 23.74 -19.82 -9.73
N LEU A 34 23.81 -18.78 -10.55
CA LEU A 34 25.06 -18.27 -11.13
C LEU A 34 26.02 -17.73 -10.07
N ILE A 35 25.50 -17.18 -8.95
CA ILE A 35 26.32 -16.59 -7.89
C ILE A 35 26.86 -17.63 -6.90
N THR A 36 26.36 -18.88 -6.98
CA THR A 36 26.80 -19.97 -6.10
C THR A 36 28.06 -20.68 -6.59
N ALA A 37 28.49 -20.39 -7.83
CA ALA A 37 29.75 -20.88 -8.36
C ALA A 37 30.93 -20.29 -7.57
N GLU A 38 31.97 -21.10 -7.34
CA GLU A 38 33.16 -20.70 -6.57
C GLU A 38 33.83 -19.45 -7.16
N ASP A 39 33.85 -19.33 -8.49
CA ASP A 39 34.41 -18.18 -9.21
C ASP A 39 33.69 -16.86 -8.91
N GLN A 40 32.46 -16.92 -8.38
CA GLN A 40 31.63 -15.76 -8.05
C GLN A 40 31.59 -15.47 -6.55
N ARG A 41 32.41 -16.16 -5.74
CA ARG A 41 32.43 -15.97 -4.27
C ARG A 41 32.69 -14.52 -3.87
N ALA A 42 33.67 -13.85 -4.51
CA ALA A 42 33.97 -12.45 -4.22
C ALA A 42 32.78 -11.51 -4.49
N LEU A 43 32.09 -11.69 -5.63
CA LEU A 43 30.89 -10.92 -5.95
C LEU A 43 29.75 -11.23 -4.96
N ARG A 44 29.60 -12.48 -4.54
CA ARG A 44 28.61 -12.86 -3.53
C ARG A 44 28.86 -12.13 -2.20
N ASP A 45 30.11 -12.05 -1.77
CA ASP A 45 30.47 -11.36 -0.53
C ASP A 45 30.19 -9.84 -0.64
N GLU A 46 30.51 -9.22 -1.78
CA GLU A 46 30.14 -7.81 -2.05
C GLU A 46 28.63 -7.59 -2.00
N LEU A 47 27.84 -8.48 -2.63
CA LEU A 47 26.38 -8.40 -2.61
C LEU A 47 25.80 -8.55 -1.19
N LEU A 48 26.40 -9.39 -0.33
CA LEU A 48 26.00 -9.53 1.07
C LEU A 48 26.32 -8.26 1.88
N VAL A 49 27.47 -7.63 1.63
CA VAL A 49 27.83 -6.33 2.24
C VAL A 49 26.87 -5.23 1.82
N GLU A 50 26.53 -5.15 0.53
CA GLU A 50 25.54 -4.17 0.05
C GLU A 50 24.15 -4.44 0.64
N LEU A 51 23.73 -5.70 0.73
CA LEU A 51 22.47 -6.07 1.36
C LEU A 51 22.40 -5.63 2.83
N ALA A 52 23.47 -5.88 3.61
CA ALA A 52 23.55 -5.44 5.00
C ALA A 52 23.52 -3.91 5.12
N THR A 53 24.15 -3.20 4.18
CA THR A 53 24.13 -1.73 4.13
C THR A 53 22.71 -1.23 3.87
N LEU A 54 21.96 -1.84 2.93
CA LEU A 54 20.56 -1.47 2.69
C LEU A 54 19.65 -1.79 3.88
N GLU A 55 19.85 -2.92 4.57
CA GLU A 55 19.12 -3.26 5.80
C GLU A 55 19.33 -2.16 6.86
N GLN A 56 20.56 -1.66 7.00
CA GLN A 56 20.87 -0.54 7.90
C GLN A 56 20.20 0.77 7.43
N ASP A 57 20.23 1.09 6.14
CA ASP A 57 19.57 2.28 5.58
C ASP A 57 18.05 2.26 5.83
N PHE A 58 17.42 1.09 5.75
CA PHE A 58 16.02 0.95 6.13
C PHE A 58 15.79 1.30 7.60
N SER A 59 16.70 0.96 8.51
CA SER A 59 16.51 1.29 9.93
C SER A 59 16.47 2.80 10.21
N THR A 60 17.21 3.59 9.44
CA THR A 60 17.38 5.04 9.66
C THR A 60 16.36 5.87 8.87
N LEU A 61 15.83 5.35 7.76
CA LEU A 61 14.89 6.09 6.92
C LEU A 61 13.50 6.19 7.58
N GLN A 62 12.99 7.41 7.80
CA GLN A 62 11.66 7.60 8.37
C GLN A 62 10.55 7.26 7.37
N SER A 63 9.59 6.43 7.77
CA SER A 63 8.37 6.18 6.98
C SER A 63 7.42 7.38 7.02
N ARG A 64 6.89 7.76 5.85
CA ARG A 64 5.99 8.93 5.70
C ARG A 64 4.52 8.55 5.59
N ASN A 65 4.24 7.30 5.27
CA ASN A 65 2.88 6.79 5.15
C ASN A 65 2.81 5.33 5.61
N PRO A 66 1.60 4.80 5.88
CA PRO A 66 1.46 3.44 6.38
C PRO A 66 1.91 2.36 5.40
N MET A 67 1.84 2.60 4.08
CA MET A 67 2.35 1.66 3.08
C MET A 67 3.86 1.50 3.19
N GLU A 68 4.59 2.58 3.43
CA GLU A 68 6.03 2.54 3.71
C GLU A 68 6.34 1.83 5.03
N ILE A 69 5.50 1.96 6.06
CA ILE A 69 5.68 1.19 7.30
C ILE A 69 5.53 -0.31 7.01
N SER A 70 4.47 -0.71 6.30
CA SER A 70 4.25 -2.10 5.91
C SER A 70 5.43 -2.66 5.10
N ALA A 71 5.93 -1.90 4.12
CA ALA A 71 7.09 -2.32 3.34
C ALA A 71 8.33 -2.55 4.23
N LYS A 72 8.60 -1.69 5.20
CA LYS A 72 9.73 -1.88 6.13
C LYS A 72 9.53 -3.09 7.03
N VAL A 73 8.31 -3.36 7.48
CA VAL A 73 7.98 -4.57 8.25
C VAL A 73 8.22 -5.83 7.41
N ASP A 74 7.81 -5.85 6.15
CA ASP A 74 8.03 -6.98 5.24
C ASP A 74 9.53 -7.26 5.02
N ILE A 75 10.33 -6.21 4.87
CA ILE A 75 11.79 -6.30 4.75
C ILE A 75 12.40 -6.82 6.05
N ALA A 76 12.01 -6.26 7.19
CA ALA A 76 12.50 -6.70 8.50
C ALA A 76 12.18 -8.18 8.76
N LYS A 77 10.95 -8.62 8.44
CA LYS A 77 10.55 -10.03 8.53
C LYS A 77 11.42 -10.92 7.65
N SER A 78 11.64 -10.53 6.40
CA SER A 78 12.46 -11.32 5.47
C SER A 78 13.92 -11.40 5.89
N ALA A 79 14.50 -10.29 6.34
CA ALA A 79 15.87 -10.26 6.86
C ALA A 79 16.02 -11.10 8.14
N LEU A 80 15.00 -11.06 9.00
CA LEU A 80 15.01 -11.79 10.26
C LEU A 80 14.89 -13.31 10.06
N ARG A 81 14.07 -13.76 9.11
CA ARG A 81 13.88 -15.20 8.81
C ARG A 81 15.17 -15.95 8.53
N ASP A 82 16.18 -15.28 7.98
CA ASP A 82 17.45 -15.93 7.65
C ASP A 82 18.46 -15.94 8.79
N LYS A 83 18.23 -15.14 9.84
CA LYS A 83 19.17 -14.89 10.92
C LYS A 83 18.72 -15.47 12.27
N ILE A 84 17.44 -15.79 12.40
CA ILE A 84 16.79 -16.06 13.67
C ILE A 84 16.79 -17.56 14.00
N ASP A 85 17.10 -17.88 15.26
CA ASP A 85 16.96 -19.23 15.78
C ASP A 85 15.50 -19.57 16.09
N ALA A 86 15.17 -20.87 16.13
CA ALA A 86 13.80 -21.34 16.38
C ALA A 86 13.17 -20.78 17.68
N SER A 87 13.99 -20.48 18.70
CA SER A 87 13.54 -19.90 19.97
C SER A 87 13.02 -18.47 19.85
N GLU A 88 13.39 -17.76 18.78
CA GLU A 88 13.08 -16.35 18.60
C GLU A 88 11.98 -16.12 17.55
N MET A 89 11.40 -17.18 16.95
CA MET A 89 10.34 -17.08 15.93
C MET A 89 9.17 -16.17 16.33
N TRP A 90 8.88 -16.02 17.63
CA TRP A 90 7.88 -15.09 18.15
C TRP A 90 8.06 -13.65 17.65
N MET A 91 9.28 -13.23 17.30
CA MET A 91 9.53 -11.90 16.74
C MET A 91 8.91 -11.74 15.35
N ILE A 92 8.88 -12.80 14.53
CA ILE A 92 8.21 -12.78 13.23
C ILE A 92 6.70 -12.66 13.45
N ASP A 93 6.14 -13.43 14.40
CA ASP A 93 4.72 -13.38 14.75
C ASP A 93 4.32 -11.99 15.28
N LEU A 94 5.18 -11.34 16.06
CA LEU A 94 4.98 -9.96 16.51
C LEU A 94 4.94 -8.98 15.34
N LEU A 95 5.85 -9.10 14.38
CA LEU A 95 5.86 -8.26 13.18
C LEU A 95 4.60 -8.47 12.32
N ASP A 96 4.10 -9.71 12.23
CA ASP A 96 2.82 -10.03 11.60
C ASP A 96 1.63 -9.37 12.31
N SER A 97 1.61 -9.42 13.65
CA SER A 97 0.58 -8.74 14.44
C SER A 97 0.58 -7.23 14.22
N ILE A 98 1.77 -6.60 14.24
CA ILE A 98 1.91 -5.15 13.99
C ILE A 98 1.41 -4.77 12.58
N GLN A 99 1.70 -5.62 11.60
CA GLN A 99 1.24 -5.42 10.22
C GLN A 99 -0.29 -5.50 10.11
N ALA A 100 -0.92 -6.45 10.81
CA ALA A 100 -2.38 -6.55 10.88
C ALA A 100 -3.00 -5.31 11.56
N ASP A 101 -2.41 -4.84 12.65
CA ASP A 101 -2.88 -3.63 13.34
C ASP A 101 -2.83 -2.41 12.42
N LEU A 102 -1.71 -2.21 11.69
CA LEU A 102 -1.57 -1.12 10.72
C LEU A 102 -2.63 -1.15 9.62
N GLN A 103 -3.01 -2.35 9.15
CA GLN A 103 -4.08 -2.51 8.17
C GLN A 103 -5.43 -2.12 8.75
N ASN A 104 -5.72 -2.54 10.00
CA ASN A 104 -6.96 -2.20 10.70
C ASN A 104 -7.09 -0.69 10.96
N PHE A 105 -6.01 -0.03 11.38
CA PHE A 105 -5.99 1.43 11.57
C PHE A 105 -6.28 2.18 10.26
N ASN A 106 -5.73 1.73 9.12
CA ASN A 106 -6.01 2.34 7.83
C ASN A 106 -7.42 2.04 7.30
N ALA A 107 -7.93 0.83 7.55
CA ALA A 107 -9.28 0.46 7.17
C ALA A 107 -10.31 1.36 7.87
N ALA A 108 -10.15 1.59 9.18
CA ALA A 108 -11.02 2.47 9.97
C ALA A 108 -11.03 3.93 9.47
N VAL A 109 -9.90 4.43 8.97
CA VAL A 109 -9.79 5.78 8.38
C VAL A 109 -10.45 5.87 6.99
N LYS A 110 -10.38 4.80 6.19
CA LYS A 110 -11.05 4.74 4.87
C LYS A 110 -12.56 4.55 4.99
N THR A 111 -13.03 3.83 6.01
CA THR A 111 -14.46 3.69 6.32
C THR A 111 -14.95 4.83 7.22
N GLY A 112 -14.51 6.06 6.91
CA GLY A 112 -14.69 7.24 7.75
C GLY A 112 -16.02 7.21 8.48
N ALA A 113 -15.94 7.14 9.82
CA ALA A 113 -17.05 7.34 10.74
C ALA A 113 -18.43 7.14 10.11
N GLN A 114 -18.80 5.90 9.81
CA GLN A 114 -20.21 5.58 9.63
C GLN A 114 -20.88 5.74 10.99
N GLN A 115 -21.31 6.97 11.28
CA GLN A 115 -22.29 7.25 12.30
C GLN A 115 -23.48 6.29 12.09
N PRO A 116 -24.01 5.70 13.17
CA PRO A 116 -25.15 4.81 13.06
C PRO A 116 -26.37 5.60 12.54
N THR A 117 -26.82 5.22 11.35
CA THR A 117 -28.23 5.07 10.94
C THR A 117 -29.23 6.06 11.55
N ARG A 118 -29.56 7.13 10.81
CA ARG A 118 -30.93 7.67 10.83
C ARG A 118 -31.66 7.21 9.56
N PRO A 119 -32.84 6.57 9.67
CA PRO A 119 -33.61 6.18 8.50
C PRO A 119 -34.08 7.43 7.74
N PRO A 120 -34.20 7.39 6.40
CA PRO A 120 -34.78 8.49 5.65
C PRO A 120 -36.25 8.63 6.07
N VAL A 121 -36.56 9.73 6.75
CA VAL A 121 -37.94 10.12 7.02
C VAL A 121 -38.64 10.29 5.67
N ASN A 122 -39.49 9.32 5.35
CA ASN A 122 -40.43 9.40 4.25
C ASN A 122 -41.31 10.63 4.46
N LEU A 123 -41.10 11.68 3.67
CA LEU A 123 -42.05 12.76 3.53
C LEU A 123 -43.22 12.26 2.68
N SER A 124 -44.11 11.50 3.31
CA SER A 124 -45.45 11.23 2.79
C SER A 124 -46.24 12.54 2.77
N ARG A 125 -46.03 13.38 1.75
CA ARG A 125 -46.94 14.47 1.45
C ARG A 125 -48.15 13.86 0.75
N ALA A 126 -49.14 13.46 1.54
CA ALA A 126 -50.47 13.14 1.07
C ALA A 126 -51.04 14.39 0.37
N HIS A 127 -50.99 14.42 -0.96
CA HIS A 127 -51.76 15.37 -1.74
C HIS A 127 -53.19 14.85 -1.78
N GLN A 128 -54.05 15.51 -1.03
CA GLN A 128 -55.47 15.25 -0.94
C GLN A 128 -56.12 15.61 -2.29
N GLN A 129 -56.40 14.62 -3.12
CA GLN A 129 -57.14 14.83 -4.36
C GLN A 129 -58.63 14.87 -4.02
N ARG A 130 -59.22 16.07 -3.97
CA ARG A 130 -60.67 16.28 -3.91
C ARG A 130 -61.19 16.38 -5.35
N PRO A 131 -62.14 15.54 -5.79
CA PRO A 131 -62.84 15.72 -7.05
C PRO A 131 -63.99 16.72 -6.85
N ASP A 132 -64.21 17.62 -7.80
CA ASP A 132 -65.50 17.70 -8.51
C ASP A 132 -65.50 18.72 -9.67
N GLU A 133 -66.44 18.46 -10.57
CA GLU A 133 -66.75 18.95 -11.91
C GLU A 133 -66.60 20.45 -12.24
N SER A 134 -66.13 20.72 -13.46
CA SER A 134 -66.65 21.75 -14.41
C SER A 134 -65.90 21.57 -15.75
N GLU A 135 -66.49 20.86 -16.72
CA GLU A 135 -67.23 21.42 -17.86
C GLU A 135 -66.35 21.96 -19.02
N THR A 136 -66.40 21.17 -20.12
CA THR A 136 -66.66 21.57 -21.52
C THR A 136 -65.59 22.34 -22.32
N THR A 137 -65.11 21.64 -23.38
CA THR A 137 -64.72 22.13 -24.74
C THR A 137 -63.60 23.19 -24.83
N GLU A 138 -62.60 23.10 -25.71
CA GLU A 138 -62.68 23.01 -27.17
C GLU A 138 -61.38 22.44 -27.78
N SER A 139 -61.55 21.67 -28.86
CA SER A 139 -60.51 21.25 -29.79
C SER A 139 -59.88 22.44 -30.52
N SER A 140 -58.56 22.42 -30.74
CA SER A 140 -57.94 22.87 -32.00
C SER A 140 -56.48 22.47 -32.13
N THR A 141 -56.21 21.68 -33.20
CA THR A 141 -55.12 21.76 -34.22
C THR A 141 -53.65 21.86 -33.74
N SER A 142 -52.62 21.29 -34.37
CA SER A 142 -52.45 20.69 -35.70
C SER A 142 -51.11 19.94 -35.80
N SER A 143 -51.08 18.99 -36.74
CA SER A 143 -49.96 18.50 -37.56
C SER A 143 -48.75 17.75 -36.98
N ALA A 144 -48.76 16.44 -37.30
CA ALA A 144 -47.61 15.60 -37.68
C ALA A 144 -46.88 16.16 -38.93
N ALA A 145 -45.68 15.74 -39.34
CA ALA A 145 -44.92 14.51 -39.09
C ALA A 145 -43.42 14.82 -39.29
#